data_AF-G8M2V3-F1
#
_entry.id   AF-G8M2V3-F1
#
_cell.length_a   1.000
_cell.length_b   1.000
_cell.length_c   1.000
_cell.angle_alpha   90.00
_cell.angle_beta   90.00
_cell.angle_gamma   90.00
#
_symmetry.space_group_name_H-M   'P 1'
#
loop_
_entity.id
_entity.type
_entity.pdbx_description
1 polymer ?
#
loop_
_entity_poly.entity_id
_entity_poly.type
_entity_poly.pdbx_seq_one_letter_code
_entity_poly.pdbx_strand_id
1 'polypeptide(L)'
;MDEFRKPFEYEEETGVIWPVRIFCILLISVEMFFCVICLFQLTEILAGIPKVRIAAVVLTVLFMVYILVTITFLYKKAQKHAVKMAKCYLITRLFYFIPSILIIFSHTINDKNAIGSGYGKFQSVRDIIIMLLITPLIYILSFSILWYFYFIKSKRIKEEYEKV
;
A
#
# COMPACT_ATOMS: atom_id res chain seq x y z
N MET A 1 -31.22 10.85 -11.51
CA MET A 1 -30.51 10.79 -10.22
C MET A 1 -30.29 9.31 -9.99
N ASP A 2 -29.09 8.80 -10.23
CA ASP A 2 -28.82 7.37 -10.04
C ASP A 2 -29.03 7.04 -8.56
N GLU A 3 -30.00 6.18 -8.27
CA GLU A 3 -30.22 5.63 -6.94
C GLU A 3 -28.91 5.02 -6.45
N PHE A 4 -28.49 5.40 -5.24
CA PHE A 4 -27.36 4.79 -4.58
C PHE A 4 -27.68 3.30 -4.37
N ARG A 5 -27.18 2.45 -5.27
CA ARG A 5 -27.46 1.01 -5.25
C ARG A 5 -26.94 0.37 -3.98
N LYS A 6 -27.63 -0.66 -3.51
CA LYS A 6 -27.26 -1.35 -2.27
C LYS A 6 -26.03 -2.23 -2.51
N PRO A 7 -25.17 -2.47 -1.50
CA PRO A 7 -23.90 -3.19 -1.67
C PRO A 7 -24.00 -4.58 -2.34
N PHE A 8 -25.12 -5.30 -2.14
CA PHE A 8 -25.36 -6.62 -2.73
C PHE A 8 -25.68 -6.56 -4.23
N GLU A 9 -26.29 -5.48 -4.72
CA GLU A 9 -26.65 -5.31 -6.13
C GLU A 9 -25.38 -5.18 -6.99
N TYR A 10 -24.33 -4.57 -6.42
CA TYR A 10 -23.03 -4.56 -7.09
C TYR A 10 -22.36 -5.94 -7.09
N GLU A 11 -22.54 -6.75 -6.03
CA GLU A 11 -22.01 -8.13 -5.92
C GLU A 11 -22.53 -9.03 -7.03
N GLU A 12 -23.80 -8.91 -7.39
CA GLU A 12 -24.44 -9.66 -8.47
C GLU A 12 -23.86 -9.31 -9.86
N GLU A 13 -23.59 -8.03 -10.14
CA GLU A 13 -23.07 -7.60 -11.45
C GLU A 13 -21.59 -7.96 -11.66
N THR A 14 -20.79 -7.79 -10.62
CA THR A 14 -19.32 -7.86 -10.73
C THR A 14 -18.76 -9.19 -10.24
N GLY A 15 -19.56 -10.00 -9.55
CA GLY A 15 -19.16 -11.25 -8.92
C GLY A 15 -18.20 -11.10 -7.74
N VAL A 16 -17.58 -9.94 -7.50
CA VAL A 16 -16.57 -9.76 -6.44
C VAL A 16 -17.27 -9.36 -5.13
N ILE A 17 -16.98 -10.04 -4.02
CA ILE A 17 -17.55 -9.64 -2.72
C ILE A 17 -17.11 -8.25 -2.26
N TRP A 18 -18.01 -7.53 -1.60
CA TRP A 18 -17.84 -6.13 -1.20
C TRP A 18 -16.53 -5.84 -0.43
N PRO A 19 -16.10 -6.65 0.56
CA PRO A 19 -14.84 -6.38 1.25
C PRO A 19 -13.62 -6.48 0.33
N VAL A 20 -13.62 -7.39 -0.65
CA VAL A 20 -12.52 -7.48 -1.62
C VAL A 20 -12.49 -6.25 -2.54
N ARG A 21 -13.65 -5.66 -2.85
CA ARG A 21 -13.69 -4.38 -3.58
C ARG A 21 -13.11 -3.25 -2.77
N ILE A 22 -13.49 -3.14 -1.49
CA ILE A 22 -12.90 -2.14 -0.59
C ILE A 22 -11.38 -2.32 -0.54
N PHE A 23 -10.90 -3.55 -0.40
CA PHE A 23 -9.47 -3.84 -0.45
C PHE A 23 -8.83 -3.29 -1.72
N CYS A 24 -9.38 -3.63 -2.89
CA CYS A 24 -8.85 -3.18 -4.18
C CYS A 24 -8.90 -1.65 -4.34
N ILE A 25 -9.98 -1.00 -3.88
CA ILE A 25 -10.09 0.46 -3.88
C ILE A 25 -8.98 1.06 -3.02
N LEU A 26 -8.75 0.55 -1.81
CA LEU A 26 -7.67 1.02 -0.94
C LEU A 26 -6.28 0.80 -1.55
N LEU A 27 -6.08 -0.30 -2.28
CA LEU A 27 -4.84 -0.51 -3.02
C LEU A 27 -4.61 0.57 -4.09
N ILE A 28 -5.65 0.96 -4.83
CA ILE A 28 -5.54 1.99 -5.86
C ILE A 28 -5.42 3.39 -5.24
N SER A 29 -6.33 3.75 -4.32
CA SER A 29 -6.44 5.11 -3.84
C SER A 29 -5.39 5.47 -2.80
N VAL A 30 -5.05 4.53 -1.92
CA VAL A 30 -4.10 4.78 -0.82
C VAL A 30 -2.73 4.23 -1.17
N GLU A 31 -2.62 2.98 -1.60
CA GLU A 31 -1.28 2.38 -1.77
C GLU A 31 -0.53 2.89 -2.99
N MET A 32 -1.19 3.07 -4.13
CA MET A 32 -0.52 3.67 -5.28
C MET A 32 -0.07 5.09 -4.96
N PHE A 33 -0.91 5.88 -4.27
CA PHE A 33 -0.56 7.24 -3.87
C PHE A 33 0.62 7.24 -2.89
N PHE A 34 0.63 6.33 -1.93
CA PHE A 34 1.73 6.18 -1.00
C PHE A 34 3.03 5.74 -1.69
N CYS A 35 2.96 4.87 -2.70
CA CYS A 35 4.10 4.52 -3.54
C CYS A 35 4.64 5.75 -4.30
N VAL A 36 3.77 6.62 -4.83
CA VAL A 36 4.16 7.86 -5.50
C VAL A 36 4.88 8.80 -4.53
N ILE A 37 4.36 8.98 -3.31
CA ILE A 37 5.01 9.80 -2.28
C ILE A 37 6.41 9.26 -1.96
N CYS A 38 6.52 7.95 -1.70
CA CYS A 38 7.81 7.33 -1.43
C CYS A 38 8.77 7.48 -2.62
N LEU A 39 8.28 7.34 -3.86
CA LEU A 39 9.10 7.53 -5.06
C LEU A 39 9.72 8.93 -5.10
N PHE A 40 8.90 9.98 -4.97
CA PHE A 40 9.39 11.35 -5.00
C PHE A 40 10.43 11.59 -3.91
N GLN A 41 10.14 11.21 -2.66
CA GLN A 41 11.06 11.40 -1.55
C GLN A 41 12.37 10.62 -1.75
N LEU A 42 12.30 9.35 -2.14
CA LEU A 42 13.50 8.54 -2.42
C LEU A 42 14.32 9.11 -3.58
N THR A 43 13.67 9.63 -4.63
CA THR A 43 14.40 10.22 -5.78
C THR A 43 15.16 11.48 -5.43
N GLU A 44 14.61 12.31 -4.54
CA GLU A 44 15.26 13.51 -4.01
C GLU A 44 16.44 13.13 -3.10
N ILE A 45 16.19 12.23 -2.14
CA ILE A 45 17.20 11.74 -1.18
C ILE A 45 18.39 11.09 -1.92
N LEU A 46 18.12 10.33 -2.98
CA LEU A 46 19.13 9.58 -3.72
C LEU A 46 19.71 10.35 -4.91
N ALA A 47 19.46 11.66 -5.02
CA ALA A 47 19.95 12.47 -6.14
C ALA A 47 21.48 12.40 -6.32
N GLY A 48 22.22 12.26 -5.22
CA GLY A 48 23.68 12.11 -5.22
C GLY A 48 24.21 10.73 -5.66
N ILE A 49 23.35 9.72 -5.81
CA ILE A 49 23.76 8.34 -6.17
C ILE A 49 22.88 7.82 -7.32
N PRO A 50 23.18 8.18 -8.58
CA PRO A 50 22.30 7.94 -9.72
C PRO A 50 21.89 6.48 -9.93
N LYS A 51 22.81 5.52 -9.70
CA LYS A 51 22.53 4.09 -9.85
C LYS A 51 21.48 3.60 -8.85
N VAL A 52 21.62 3.99 -7.58
CA VAL A 52 20.69 3.60 -6.51
C VAL A 52 19.32 4.28 -6.72
N ARG A 53 19.33 5.53 -7.19
CA ARG A 53 18.11 6.24 -7.58
C ARG A 53 17.33 5.51 -8.67
N ILE A 54 17.99 5.11 -9.76
CA ILE A 54 17.34 4.35 -10.85
C ILE A 54 16.78 3.02 -10.33
N ALA A 55 17.54 2.31 -9.49
CA ALA A 55 17.07 1.06 -8.90
C ALA A 55 15.81 1.26 -8.04
N ALA A 56 15.76 2.33 -7.23
CA ALA A 56 14.58 2.68 -6.45
C ALA A 56 13.37 2.97 -7.34
N VAL A 57 13.55 3.77 -8.41
CA VAL A 57 12.47 4.06 -9.38
C VAL A 57 11.92 2.78 -10.01
N VAL A 58 12.80 1.91 -10.51
CA VAL A 58 12.38 0.64 -11.14
C VAL A 58 11.66 -0.24 -10.13
N LEU A 59 12.17 -0.35 -8.90
CA LEU A 59 11.55 -1.14 -7.83
C LEU A 59 10.15 -0.61 -7.50
N THR A 60 9.98 0.71 -7.37
CA THR A 60 8.67 1.32 -7.11
C THR A 60 7.68 1.08 -8.25
N VAL A 61 8.12 1.22 -9.51
CA VAL A 61 7.27 0.96 -10.68
C VAL A 61 6.85 -0.51 -10.72
N LEU A 62 7.78 -1.44 -10.49
CA LEU A 62 7.46 -2.87 -10.41
C LEU A 62 6.49 -3.18 -9.27
N PHE A 63 6.63 -2.50 -8.13
CA PHE A 63 5.72 -2.65 -7.00
C PHE A 63 4.32 -2.10 -7.30
N MET A 64 4.21 -0.97 -8.00
CA MET A 64 2.92 -0.45 -8.50
C MET A 64 2.27 -1.41 -9.51
N VAL A 65 3.05 -1.99 -10.43
CA VAL A 65 2.55 -3.04 -11.34
C VAL A 65 2.06 -4.24 -10.55
N TYR A 66 2.80 -4.65 -9.51
CA TYR A 66 2.40 -5.76 -8.64
C TYR A 66 1.05 -5.50 -7.94
N ILE A 67 0.77 -4.26 -7.50
CA ILE A 67 -0.56 -3.85 -7.01
C ILE A 67 -1.65 -4.12 -8.07
N LEU A 68 -1.44 -3.68 -9.30
CA LEU A 68 -2.40 -3.88 -10.40
C LEU A 68 -2.61 -5.36 -10.73
N VAL A 69 -1.54 -6.17 -10.69
CA VAL A 69 -1.64 -7.62 -10.87
C VAL A 69 -2.46 -8.24 -9.74
N THR A 70 -2.21 -7.89 -8.48
CA THR A 70 -3.00 -8.38 -7.34
C THR A 70 -4.49 -8.07 -7.49
N ILE A 71 -4.83 -6.83 -7.88
CA ILE A 71 -6.21 -6.42 -8.14
C ILE A 71 -6.82 -7.26 -9.27
N THR A 72 -6.08 -7.43 -10.37
CA THR A 72 -6.55 -8.22 -11.53
C THR A 72 -6.85 -9.67 -11.14
N PHE A 73 -5.99 -10.29 -10.32
CA PHE A 73 -6.20 -11.66 -9.84
C PHE A 73 -7.44 -11.79 -8.94
N LEU A 74 -7.69 -10.78 -8.10
CA LEU A 74 -8.86 -10.73 -7.24
C LEU A 74 -10.16 -10.53 -8.05
N TYR A 75 -10.16 -9.62 -9.02
CA TYR A 75 -11.34 -9.37 -9.86
C TYR A 75 -11.66 -10.51 -10.82
N LYS A 76 -10.64 -11.15 -11.41
CA LYS A 76 -10.85 -12.29 -12.32
C LYS A 76 -11.19 -13.59 -11.57
N LYS A 77 -11.24 -13.58 -10.24
CA LYS A 77 -11.39 -14.78 -9.40
C LYS A 77 -10.54 -15.93 -9.90
N ALA A 78 -9.24 -15.69 -10.15
CA ALA A 78 -8.33 -16.75 -10.59
C ALA A 78 -8.19 -17.78 -9.45
N GLN A 79 -9.12 -18.75 -9.42
CA GLN A 79 -9.69 -19.39 -8.23
C GLN A 79 -8.63 -19.68 -7.16
N LYS A 80 -7.69 -20.57 -7.46
CA LYS A 80 -6.69 -21.03 -6.47
C LYS A 80 -5.56 -20.05 -6.16
N HIS A 81 -5.34 -19.05 -7.03
CA HIS A 81 -4.18 -18.17 -6.91
C HIS A 81 -4.53 -16.78 -6.37
N ALA A 82 -5.78 -16.33 -6.48
CA ALA A 82 -6.20 -14.99 -6.06
C ALA A 82 -5.90 -14.72 -4.57
N VAL A 83 -6.31 -15.61 -3.67
CA VAL A 83 -6.07 -15.46 -2.22
C VAL A 83 -4.58 -15.60 -1.89
N LYS A 84 -3.87 -16.51 -2.57
CA LYS A 84 -2.41 -16.67 -2.40
C LYS A 84 -1.67 -15.40 -2.81
N MET A 85 -2.08 -14.80 -3.93
CA MET A 85 -1.53 -13.57 -4.47
C MET A 85 -1.77 -12.39 -3.53
N ALA A 86 -2.99 -12.25 -3.00
CA ALA A 86 -3.32 -11.20 -2.03
C ALA A 86 -2.50 -11.34 -0.73
N LYS A 87 -2.38 -12.56 -0.20
CA LYS A 87 -1.54 -12.84 0.98
C LYS A 87 -0.06 -12.56 0.72
N CYS A 88 0.45 -12.98 -0.43
CA CYS A 88 1.82 -12.72 -0.84
C CYS A 88 2.06 -11.21 -0.95
N TYR A 89 1.14 -10.49 -1.60
CA TYR A 89 1.17 -9.03 -1.70
C TYR A 89 1.26 -8.35 -0.33
N LEU A 90 0.43 -8.77 0.64
CA LEU A 90 0.41 -8.22 1.99
C LEU A 90 1.73 -8.43 2.76
N ILE A 91 2.51 -9.46 2.41
CA ILE A 91 3.84 -9.68 2.96
C ILE A 91 4.89 -8.86 2.19
N THR A 92 4.90 -8.95 0.86
CA THR A 92 5.84 -8.23 -0.01
C THR A 92 5.80 -6.73 0.23
N ARG A 93 4.62 -6.14 0.48
CA ARG A 93 4.49 -4.71 0.76
C ARG A 93 5.26 -4.27 2.02
N LEU A 94 5.42 -5.15 3.02
CA LEU A 94 6.20 -4.84 4.21
C LEU A 94 7.68 -4.67 3.84
N PHE A 95 8.19 -5.56 2.99
CA PHE A 95 9.57 -5.51 2.49
C PHE A 95 9.84 -4.32 1.58
N TYR A 96 8.83 -3.76 0.94
CA TYR A 96 8.98 -2.55 0.15
C TYR A 96 8.88 -1.27 1.02
N PHE A 97 7.78 -1.14 1.78
CA PHE A 97 7.51 0.11 2.49
C PHE A 97 8.33 0.30 3.76
N ILE A 98 8.62 -0.76 4.54
CA ILE A 98 9.39 -0.60 5.78
C ILE A 98 10.79 -0.04 5.47
N PRO A 99 11.58 -0.61 4.53
CA PRO A 99 12.87 -0.03 4.18
C PRO A 99 12.75 1.39 3.61
N SER A 100 11.75 1.63 2.76
CA SER A 100 11.51 2.97 2.19
C SER A 100 11.29 4.02 3.28
N ILE A 101 10.42 3.71 4.26
CA ILE A 101 10.15 4.56 5.42
C ILE A 101 11.41 4.78 6.25
N LEU A 102 12.19 3.74 6.52
CA LEU A 102 13.41 3.86 7.32
C LEU A 102 14.44 4.75 6.63
N ILE A 103 14.60 4.64 5.31
CA ILE A 103 15.50 5.50 4.53
C ILE A 103 15.03 6.95 4.58
N ILE A 104 13.74 7.21 4.33
CA ILE A 104 13.15 8.55 4.36
C ILE A 104 13.30 9.18 5.74
N PHE A 105 12.93 8.45 6.78
CA PHE A 105 13.05 8.89 8.17
C PHE A 105 14.50 9.16 8.57
N SER A 106 15.40 8.23 8.28
CA SER A 106 16.83 8.36 8.62
C SER A 106 17.49 9.54 7.91
N HIS A 107 17.13 9.79 6.65
CA HIS A 107 17.60 10.97 5.96
C HIS A 107 17.06 12.26 6.60
N THR A 108 15.75 12.32 6.83
CA THR A 108 15.09 13.54 7.32
C THR A 108 15.50 13.91 8.75
N ILE A 109 15.66 12.94 9.64
CA ILE A 109 16.06 13.21 11.04
C ILE A 109 17.50 13.71 11.16
N ASN A 110 18.35 13.37 10.18
CA ASN A 110 19.75 13.82 10.13
C ASN A 110 19.91 15.14 9.35
N ASP A 111 18.88 15.61 8.64
CA ASP A 111 18.89 16.89 7.97
C ASP A 111 18.62 18.04 8.95
N LYS A 112 19.63 18.89 9.16
CA LYS A 112 19.54 20.06 10.03
C LYS A 112 18.53 21.09 9.53
N ASN A 113 18.18 21.07 8.24
CA ASN A 113 17.23 22.01 7.64
C ASN A 113 15.77 21.55 7.74
N ALA A 114 15.53 20.30 8.16
CA ALA A 114 14.20 19.69 8.23
C ALA A 114 13.30 20.31 9.31
N ILE A 115 13.88 20.96 10.34
CA ILE A 115 13.14 21.58 11.44
C ILE A 115 13.11 23.10 11.29
N GLY A 116 11.94 23.71 11.43
CA GLY A 116 11.79 25.17 11.42
C GLY A 116 10.36 25.64 11.11
N SER A 117 10.18 26.95 10.97
CA SER A 117 8.88 27.61 10.77
C SER A 117 8.52 27.90 9.30
N GLY A 118 9.16 27.22 8.34
CA GLY A 118 8.92 27.40 6.91
C GLY A 118 7.97 26.36 6.32
N TYR A 119 7.45 26.63 5.12
CA TYR A 119 6.66 25.65 4.36
C TYR A 119 7.47 24.37 4.12
N GLY A 120 6.85 23.21 4.38
CA GLY A 120 7.50 21.90 4.21
C GLY A 120 8.46 21.50 5.33
N LYS A 121 8.58 22.29 6.40
CA LYS A 121 9.41 21.95 7.57
C LYS A 121 8.59 21.33 8.69
N PHE A 122 9.24 20.46 9.46
CA PHE A 122 8.69 19.91 10.69
C PHE A 122 8.85 20.90 11.84
N GLN A 123 7.87 20.96 12.74
CA GLN A 123 7.93 21.87 13.89
C GLN A 123 8.89 21.37 14.96
N SER A 124 9.08 20.04 15.05
CA SER A 124 9.96 19.40 16.02
C SER A 124 10.46 18.04 15.55
N VAL A 125 11.49 17.52 16.24
CA VAL A 125 11.95 16.12 16.06
C VAL A 125 10.82 15.12 16.33
N ARG A 126 9.95 15.43 17.30
CA ARG A 126 8.79 14.59 17.63
C ARG A 126 7.85 14.48 16.43
N ASP A 127 7.63 15.56 15.70
CA ASP A 127 6.77 15.54 14.50
C ASP A 127 7.37 14.70 13.38
N ILE A 128 8.70 14.76 13.19
CA ILE A 128 9.43 13.88 12.27
C ILE A 128 9.16 12.41 12.63
N ILE A 129 9.35 12.05 13.91
CA ILE A 129 9.14 10.68 14.39
C ILE A 129 7.68 10.23 14.19
N ILE A 130 6.71 11.07 14.52
CA ILE A 130 5.30 10.71 14.41
C ILE A 130 4.89 10.59 12.94
N MET A 131 5.18 11.61 12.12
CA MET A 131 4.69 11.68 10.74
C MET A 131 5.42 10.76 9.78
N LEU A 132 6.74 10.62 9.91
CA LEU A 132 7.55 9.85 8.96
C LEU A 132 7.84 8.43 9.42
N LEU A 133 7.69 8.10 10.70
CA LEU A 133 7.98 6.75 11.21
C LEU A 133 6.73 6.09 11.80
N ILE A 134 6.15 6.63 12.86
CA ILE A 134 5.10 5.95 13.63
C ILE A 134 3.81 5.79 12.81
N THR A 135 3.24 6.88 12.30
CA THR A 135 1.99 6.86 11.53
C THR A 135 2.06 5.92 10.32
N PRO A 136 3.06 6.01 9.44
CA PRO A 136 3.12 5.13 8.27
C PRO A 136 3.38 3.66 8.66
N LEU A 137 4.19 3.38 9.68
CA LEU A 137 4.39 2.01 10.17
C LEU A 137 3.11 1.40 10.74
N ILE A 138 2.38 2.14 11.59
CA ILE A 138 1.09 1.69 12.12
C ILE A 138 0.14 1.39 10.97
N TYR A 139 0.03 2.30 10.00
CA TYR A 139 -0.82 2.11 8.83
C TYR A 139 -0.49 0.81 8.08
N ILE A 140 0.78 0.62 7.69
CA ILE A 140 1.20 -0.56 6.91
C ILE A 140 0.99 -1.85 7.69
N LEU A 141 1.35 -1.87 8.98
CA LEU A 141 1.23 -3.05 9.82
C LEU A 141 -0.24 -3.40 10.06
N SER A 142 -1.04 -2.43 10.50
CA SER A 142 -2.47 -2.65 10.75
C SER A 142 -3.20 -3.05 9.46
N PHE A 143 -2.94 -2.38 8.34
CA PHE A 143 -3.54 -2.75 7.06
C PHE A 143 -3.15 -4.18 6.66
N SER A 144 -1.87 -4.52 6.76
CA SER A 144 -1.38 -5.85 6.37
C SER A 144 -1.99 -6.94 7.25
N ILE A 145 -1.98 -6.75 8.58
CA ILE A 145 -2.50 -7.71 9.54
C ILE A 145 -4.01 -7.92 9.38
N LEU A 146 -4.79 -6.82 9.33
CA LEU A 146 -6.25 -6.90 9.24
C LEU A 146 -6.69 -7.62 7.97
N TRP A 147 -6.12 -7.24 6.82
CA TRP A 147 -6.46 -7.89 5.56
C TRP A 147 -5.94 -9.33 5.47
N TYR A 148 -4.75 -9.62 6.01
CA TYR A 148 -4.22 -10.97 6.01
C TYR A 148 -5.10 -11.92 6.83
N PHE A 149 -5.52 -11.49 8.02
CA PHE A 149 -6.48 -12.25 8.82
C PHE A 149 -7.82 -12.40 8.12
N TYR A 150 -8.32 -11.36 7.46
CA TYR A 150 -9.55 -11.42 6.68
C TYR A 150 -9.48 -12.49 5.58
N PHE A 151 -8.42 -12.49 4.77
CA PHE A 151 -8.22 -13.47 3.70
C PHE A 151 -8.01 -14.90 4.20
N ILE A 152 -7.61 -15.12 5.46
CA ILE A 152 -7.45 -16.46 6.04
C ILE A 152 -8.73 -16.96 6.72
N LYS A 153 -9.36 -16.12 7.55
CA LYS A 153 -10.43 -16.54 8.46
C LYS A 153 -11.82 -16.36 7.88
N SER A 154 -12.02 -15.48 6.89
CA SER A 154 -13.33 -15.18 6.35
C SER A 154 -13.96 -16.40 5.67
N LYS A 155 -15.11 -16.86 6.18
CA LYS A 155 -15.90 -17.94 5.57
C LYS A 155 -16.29 -17.60 4.13
N ARG A 156 -16.62 -16.32 3.89
CA ARG A 156 -17.02 -15.80 2.58
C ARG A 156 -15.89 -15.87 1.54
N ILE A 157 -14.64 -15.63 1.96
CA ILE A 157 -13.47 -15.81 1.07
C ILE A 157 -13.30 -17.29 0.68
N LYS A 158 -13.45 -18.20 1.65
CA LYS A 158 -13.35 -19.64 1.38
C LYS A 158 -14.41 -20.11 0.38
N GLU A 159 -15.64 -19.64 0.54
CA GLU A 159 -16.75 -20.00 -0.35
C GLU A 159 -16.58 -19.44 -1.76
N GLU A 160 -16.14 -18.19 -1.91
CA GLU A 160 -16.10 -17.50 -3.20
C GLU A 160 -14.80 -17.68 -4.00
N TYR A 161 -13.69 -17.98 -3.32
CA TYR A 161 -12.37 -18.04 -3.94
C TYR A 161 -11.67 -19.40 -3.77
N GLU A 162 -12.02 -20.22 -2.77
CA GLU A 162 -11.33 -21.50 -2.53
C GLU A 162 -12.18 -22.74 -2.85
N LYS A 163 -13.51 -22.63 -2.86
CA LYS A 163 -14.45 -23.74 -3.11
C LYS A 163 -15.03 -23.79 -4.53
N VAL A 164 -14.82 -22.75 -5.33
CA VAL A 164 -15.25 -22.70 -6.76
C VAL A 164 -14.17 -23.35 -7.63
#